data_AF-J9Z0Q6-F1
#
_entry.id   AF-J9Z0Q6-F1
#
_cell.length_a   1.000
_cell.length_b   1.000
_cell.length_c   1.000
_cell.angle_alpha   90.00
_cell.angle_beta   90.00
_cell.angle_gamma   90.00
#
_symmetry.space_group_name_H-M   'P 1'
#
loop_
_entity.id
_entity.type
_entity.pdbx_description
1 polymer ?
#
loop_
_entity_poly.entity_id
_entity_poly.type
_entity_poly.pdbx_seq_one_letter_code
_entity_poly.pdbx_strand_id
1 'polypeptide(L)'
;MSKITKDNEVLIKAKVLDHLIEHLQKRTDVQNIDLMNLSGFCRNCLSKWYGKYSSELGYDLDYEETRKIIYGMPYSDWKEKFQKEATAEQLKNLKINNTNNYE
;
A
#
# COMPACT_ATOMS: atom_id res chain seq x y z
N MET A 1 5.93 -21.02 26.66
CA MET A 1 6.03 -19.54 26.62
C MET A 1 6.47 -19.12 25.23
N SER A 2 5.83 -18.11 24.63
CA SER A 2 6.28 -17.55 23.35
C SER A 2 7.74 -17.12 23.48
N LYS A 3 8.58 -17.41 22.48
CA LYS A 3 9.99 -16.98 22.44
C LYS A 3 10.14 -15.47 22.26
N ILE A 4 9.03 -14.75 22.04
CA ILE A 4 9.00 -13.32 21.71
C ILE A 4 8.00 -12.62 22.64
N THR A 5 8.40 -11.49 23.21
CA THR A 5 7.53 -10.62 24.01
C THR A 5 6.56 -9.86 23.10
N LYS A 6 5.42 -9.42 23.64
CA LYS A 6 4.42 -8.68 22.86
C LYS A 6 5.01 -7.40 22.24
N ASP A 7 5.83 -6.67 22.99
CA ASP A 7 6.46 -5.44 22.50
C ASP A 7 7.43 -5.72 21.35
N ASN A 8 8.22 -6.79 21.45
CA ASN A 8 9.10 -7.21 20.36
C ASN A 8 8.31 -7.70 19.15
N GLU A 9 7.15 -8.34 19.33
CA GLU A 9 6.28 -8.75 18.23
C GLU A 9 5.77 -7.53 17.44
N VAL A 10 5.33 -6.48 18.13
CA VAL A 10 4.92 -5.21 17.50
C VAL A 10 6.09 -4.58 16.72
N LEU A 11 7.26 -4.49 17.34
CA LEU A 11 8.46 -3.94 16.69
C LEU A 11 8.88 -4.74 15.46
N ILE A 12 8.83 -6.07 15.51
CA ILE A 12 9.14 -6.93 14.37
C ILE A 12 8.15 -6.68 13.23
N LYS A 13 6.84 -6.63 13.52
CA LYS A 13 5.81 -6.35 12.50
C LYS A 13 6.01 -4.97 11.86
N ALA A 14 6.34 -3.95 12.64
CA ALA A 14 6.67 -2.62 12.13
C ALA A 14 7.85 -2.67 11.16
N LYS A 15 8.97 -3.30 11.54
CA LYS A 15 10.14 -3.45 10.67
C LYS A 15 9.86 -4.23 9.38
N VAL A 16 9.01 -5.25 9.46
CA VAL A 16 8.58 -6.01 8.27
C VAL A 16 7.75 -5.13 7.33
N LEU A 17 6.86 -4.29 7.88
CA LEU A 17 6.08 -3.34 7.08
C LEU A 17 6.99 -2.28 6.43
N ASP A 18 7.93 -1.72 7.18
CA ASP A 18 8.92 -0.77 6.64
C ASP A 18 9.70 -1.40 5.48
N HIS A 19 10.15 -2.64 5.65
CA HIS A 19 10.84 -3.37 4.57
C HIS A 19 9.96 -3.60 3.34
N LEU A 20 8.67 -3.92 3.53
CA LEU A 20 7.72 -4.06 2.42
C LEU A 20 7.54 -2.73 1.66
N ILE A 21 7.41 -1.62 2.40
CA ILE A 21 7.29 -0.28 1.80
C ILE A 21 8.53 0.03 0.97
N GLU A 22 9.73 -0.13 1.53
CA GLU A 22 10.99 0.06 0.80
C GLU A 22 11.10 -0.84 -0.44
N HIS A 23 10.68 -2.11 -0.32
CA HIS A 23 10.67 -3.04 -1.44
C HIS A 23 9.76 -2.55 -2.57
N LEU A 24 8.55 -2.11 -2.25
CA LEU A 24 7.58 -1.60 -3.22
C LEU A 24 7.97 -0.25 -3.82
N GLN A 25 8.74 0.57 -3.12
CA GLN A 25 9.33 1.81 -3.64
C GLN A 25 10.41 1.52 -4.69
N LYS A 26 11.23 0.48 -4.48
CA LYS A 26 12.25 0.04 -5.44
C LYS A 26 11.66 -0.67 -6.66
N ARG A 27 10.55 -1.41 -6.48
CA ARG A 27 9.84 -2.14 -7.54
C ARG A 27 8.86 -1.25 -8.30
N THR A 28 9.36 -0.19 -8.93
CA THR A 28 8.55 0.75 -9.74
C THR A 28 7.92 0.09 -10.97
N ASP A 29 8.45 -1.05 -11.41
CA ASP A 29 7.91 -1.89 -12.47
C ASP A 29 6.56 -2.51 -12.09
N VAL A 30 6.32 -2.77 -10.80
CA VAL A 30 5.08 -3.37 -10.30
C VAL A 30 4.00 -2.31 -10.21
N GLN A 31 3.01 -2.35 -11.10
CA GLN A 31 1.91 -1.39 -11.11
C GLN A 31 0.87 -1.72 -10.03
N ASN A 32 0.21 -0.70 -9.49
CA ASN A 32 -0.84 -0.90 -8.49
C ASN A 32 -2.01 -1.73 -9.02
N ILE A 33 -2.33 -1.64 -10.32
CA ILE A 33 -3.41 -2.43 -10.91
C ILE A 33 -3.10 -3.93 -10.91
N ASP A 34 -1.84 -4.29 -11.11
CA ASP A 34 -1.41 -5.70 -11.06
C ASP A 34 -1.50 -6.24 -9.64
N LEU A 35 -1.07 -5.45 -8.65
CA LEU A 35 -1.22 -5.80 -7.23
C LEU A 35 -2.71 -5.94 -6.84
N MET A 36 -3.57 -5.02 -7.28
CA MET A 36 -5.00 -5.15 -7.03
C MET A 36 -5.61 -6.39 -7.69
N ASN A 37 -5.19 -6.71 -8.91
CA ASN A 37 -5.68 -7.89 -9.63
C ASN A 37 -5.19 -9.20 -9.04
N LEU A 38 -3.99 -9.23 -8.46
CA LEU A 38 -3.40 -10.44 -7.91
C LEU A 38 -3.78 -10.67 -6.43
N SER A 39 -3.72 -9.63 -5.61
CA SER A 39 -3.74 -9.76 -4.15
C SER A 39 -4.79 -8.90 -3.45
N GLY A 40 -5.62 -8.15 -4.18
CA GLY A 40 -6.69 -7.34 -3.59
C GLY A 40 -6.23 -6.11 -2.80
N PHE A 41 -4.94 -5.79 -2.80
CA PHE A 41 -4.39 -4.57 -2.21
C PHE A 41 -3.24 -4.02 -3.04
N CYS A 42 -2.93 -2.74 -2.89
CA CYS A 42 -1.78 -2.08 -3.51
C CYS A 42 -1.21 -0.97 -2.60
N ARG A 43 -0.26 -0.18 -3.10
CA ARG A 43 0.36 0.94 -2.35
C ARG A 43 -0.67 1.96 -1.82
N ASN A 44 -1.73 2.21 -2.58
CA ASN A 44 -2.82 3.09 -2.15
C ASN A 44 -3.59 2.52 -0.96
N CYS A 45 -3.76 1.19 -0.88
CA CYS A 45 -4.37 0.55 0.28
C CYS A 45 -3.50 0.72 1.52
N LEU A 46 -2.18 0.53 1.39
CA LEU A 46 -1.22 0.79 2.48
C LEU A 46 -1.31 2.25 2.97
N SER A 47 -1.46 3.21 2.04
CA SER A 47 -1.58 4.64 2.38
C SER A 47 -2.87 4.90 3.18
N LYS A 48 -3.99 4.31 2.77
CA LYS A 48 -5.26 4.42 3.50
C LYS A 48 -5.20 3.78 4.88
N TRP A 49 -4.56 2.62 5.01
CA TRP A 49 -4.39 1.96 6.31
C TRP A 49 -3.50 2.78 7.24
N TYR A 50 -2.41 3.35 6.71
CA TYR A 50 -1.54 4.23 7.49
C TYR A 50 -2.31 5.45 8.00
N GLY A 51 -3.08 6.13 7.14
CA GLY A 51 -3.95 7.24 7.55
C GLY A 51 -4.96 6.84 8.62
N LYS A 52 -5.70 5.74 8.40
CA LYS A 52 -6.68 5.22 9.37
C LYS A 52 -6.07 5.03 10.77
N TYR A 53 -4.96 4.29 10.86
CA TYR A 53 -4.32 4.00 12.14
C TYR A 53 -3.62 5.23 12.75
N SER A 54 -3.20 6.19 11.94
CA SER A 54 -2.69 7.48 12.42
C SER A 54 -3.82 8.28 13.09
N SER A 55 -5.00 8.33 12.47
CA SER A 55 -6.17 9.01 13.04
C SER A 55 -6.66 8.37 14.34
N GLU A 56 -6.61 7.03 14.45
CA GLU A 56 -6.92 6.32 15.71
C GLU A 56 -5.98 6.72 16.86
N LEU A 57 -4.76 7.17 16.55
CA LEU A 57 -3.77 7.66 17.50
C LEU A 57 -3.81 9.20 17.67
N GLY A 58 -4.76 9.89 17.04
CA GLY A 58 -4.93 11.34 17.13
C GLY A 58 -4.06 12.16 16.17
N TYR A 59 -3.42 11.52 15.19
CA TYR A 59 -2.68 12.20 14.13
C TYR A 59 -3.56 12.33 12.88
N ASP A 60 -3.94 13.55 12.54
CA ASP A 60 -4.68 13.85 11.32
C ASP A 60 -3.70 14.03 10.17
N LEU A 61 -3.61 13.01 9.31
CA LEU A 61 -2.79 13.03 8.10
C LEU A 61 -3.73 12.93 6.90
N ASP A 62 -3.54 13.83 5.94
CA ASP A 62 -4.29 13.77 4.70
C ASP A 62 -3.83 12.61 3.79
N TYR A 63 -4.59 12.38 2.72
CA TYR A 63 -4.31 11.25 1.83
C TYR A 63 -3.07 11.45 0.94
N GLU A 64 -2.64 12.69 0.68
CA GLU A 64 -1.38 12.96 -0.03
C GLU A 64 -0.18 12.76 0.89
N GLU A 65 -0.28 13.15 2.17
CA GLU A 65 0.76 12.93 3.19
C GLU A 65 1.03 11.45 3.39
N THR A 66 -0.03 10.65 3.59
CA THR A 66 0.10 9.19 3.75
C THR A 66 0.65 8.52 2.49
N ARG A 67 0.26 8.98 1.29
CA ARG A 67 0.87 8.51 0.05
C ARG A 67 2.34 8.88 -0.03
N LYS A 68 2.74 10.10 0.34
CA LYS A 68 4.15 10.49 0.34
C LYS A 68 5.00 9.57 1.22
N ILE A 69 4.48 9.14 2.36
CA ILE A 69 5.13 8.16 3.25
C ILE A 69 5.30 6.81 2.54
N ILE A 70 4.22 6.27 1.95
CA ILE A 70 4.27 4.94 1.30
C ILE A 70 5.09 4.95 0.00
N TYR A 71 5.00 6.00 -0.80
CA TYR A 71 5.68 6.10 -2.10
C TYR A 71 7.11 6.65 -1.99
N GLY A 72 7.49 7.23 -0.85
CA GLY A 72 8.81 7.86 -0.64
C GLY A 72 8.98 9.20 -1.37
N MET A 73 7.96 9.65 -2.09
CA MET A 73 7.90 10.93 -2.82
C MET A 73 6.43 11.31 -3.06
N PRO A 74 6.13 12.56 -3.46
CA PRO A 74 4.77 12.94 -3.84
C PRO A 74 4.19 11.99 -4.88
N TYR A 75 2.92 11.60 -4.71
CA TYR A 75 2.26 10.66 -5.61
C TYR A 75 2.17 11.19 -7.04
N SER A 76 2.00 12.49 -7.21
CA SER A 76 2.05 13.17 -8.51
C SER A 76 3.33 12.83 -9.27
N ASP A 77 4.47 12.94 -8.59
CA ASP A 77 5.79 12.75 -9.18
C ASP A 77 6.03 11.27 -9.48
N TRP A 78 5.58 10.38 -8.59
CA TRP A 78 5.65 8.94 -8.82
C TRP A 78 4.80 8.53 -10.03
N LYS A 79 3.59 9.09 -10.15
CA LYS A 79 2.69 8.85 -11.27
C LYS A 79 3.31 9.29 -12.58
N GLU A 80 3.88 10.48 -12.63
CA GLU A 80 4.55 11.00 -13.83
C GLU A 80 5.75 10.15 -14.25
N LYS A 81 6.56 9.69 -13.28
CA LYS A 81 7.80 8.95 -13.57
C LYS A 81 7.58 7.48 -13.89
N PHE A 82 6.60 6.83 -13.26
CA PHE A 82 6.56 5.36 -13.20
C PHE A 82 5.19 4.74 -13.52
N GLN A 83 4.09 5.50 -13.46
CA GLN A 83 2.78 4.93 -13.74
C GLN A 83 2.59 4.73 -15.24
N LYS A 84 2.19 3.51 -15.61
CA LYS A 84 1.84 3.16 -16.98
C LYS A 84 0.32 3.17 -17.16
N GLU A 85 -0.13 3.41 -18.38
CA GLU A 85 -1.53 3.23 -18.73
C GLU A 85 -1.93 1.76 -18.55
N ALA A 86 -3.09 1.54 -17.93
CA ALA A 86 -3.63 0.22 -17.73
C ALA A 86 -4.19 -0.33 -19.05
N THR A 87 -3.90 -1.60 -19.33
CA THR A 87 -4.49 -2.32 -20.45
C THR A 87 -5.98 -2.61 -20.20
N ALA A 88 -6.74 -2.85 -21.27
CA ALA A 88 -8.16 -3.21 -21.17
C ALA A 88 -8.39 -4.47 -20.33
N GLU A 89 -7.48 -5.44 -20.40
CA GLU A 89 -7.54 -6.68 -19.62
C GLU A 89 -7.33 -6.41 -18.12
N GLN A 90 -6.32 -5.62 -17.76
CA GLN A 90 -6.08 -5.24 -16.37
C GLN A 90 -7.28 -4.50 -15.78
N LEU A 91 -7.92 -3.60 -16.55
CA LEU A 91 -9.13 -2.89 -16.14
C LEU A 91 -10.33 -3.82 -15.96
N LYS A 92 -10.48 -4.83 -16.83
CA LYS A 92 -11.55 -5.83 -16.73
C LYS A 92 -11.39 -6.67 -15.46
N ASN A 93 -10.18 -7.17 -15.20
CA ASN A 93 -9.91 -7.99 -14.01
C ASN A 93 -10.11 -7.20 -12.71
N LEU A 94 -9.74 -5.92 -12.71
CA LEU A 94 -9.94 -5.05 -11.56
C LEU A 94 -11.42 -4.92 -11.20
N LYS A 95 -12.29 -4.79 -12.20
CA LYS A 95 -13.74 -4.72 -11.99
C LYS A 95 -14.28 -6.01 -11.37
N ILE A 96 -13.84 -7.17 -11.87
CA ILE A 96 -14.26 -8.50 -11.38
C ILE A 96 -13.85 -8.69 -9.92
N ASN A 97 -12.60 -8.35 -9.58
CA ASN A 97 -12.11 -8.54 -8.22
C ASN A 97 -12.77 -7.57 -7.23
N ASN A 98 -13.08 -6.34 -7.66
CA ASN A 98 -13.81 -5.41 -6.82
C ASN A 98 -15.26 -5.85 -6.55
N THR A 99 -15.89 -6.63 -7.44
CA THR A 99 -17.21 -7.23 -7.18
C THR A 99 -17.15 -8.43 -6.24
N ASN A 100 -16.07 -9.22 -6.28
CA ASN A 100 -15.94 -10.44 -5.47
C ASN A 100 -15.38 -10.20 -4.05
N ASN A 101 -14.84 -9.02 -3.76
CA ASN A 101 -14.28 -8.67 -2.44
C ASN A 101 -15.34 -8.13 -1.45
N TYR A 102 -16.63 -8.20 -1.78
CA TYR A 102 -17.76 -7.83 -0.92
C TYR A 102 -18.78 -8.98 -0.70
N GLU A 103 -18.40 -10.23 -1.02
CA GLU A 103 -19.14 -11.43 -0.60
C GLU A 103 -18.47 -12.10 0.61
#